data_AF-A0A6V7HY37-F1
#
_entry.id   AF-A0A6V7HY37-F1
#
_cell.length_a   1.000
_cell.length_b   1.000
_cell.length_c   1.000
_cell.angle_alpha   90.00
_cell.angle_beta   90.00
_cell.angle_gamma   90.00
#
_symmetry.space_group_name_H-M   'P 1'
#
loop_
_entity.id
_entity.type
_entity.pdbx_description
1 polymer ?
#
loop_
_entity_poly.entity_id
_entity_poly.type
_entity_poly.pdbx_seq_one_letter_code
_entity_poly.pdbx_strand_id
1 'polypeptide(L)'
;DEVSLDHDLSSVGIAASTRTCLDQQFVHNCVQAIYHHLSIDQFSGDIVIAGGLPILMNVQRHFSHDIEICILLAKIISSLSMHTEYLNDVFASGWVGILASWARNNDARLSAPAARALANLDVDFNIEAKFSRRIYLLHPAQRTCTKSKLDVIFVHGLLG
;
A
#
# COMPACT_ATOMS: atom_id res chain seq x y z
N ASP A 1 63.13 -10.55 -8.15
CA ASP A 1 62.35 -10.61 -6.91
C ASP A 1 61.06 -9.81 -7.05
N GLU A 2 60.05 -10.44 -7.65
CA GLU A 2 58.65 -10.02 -7.62
C GLU A 2 57.87 -11.25 -7.14
N VAL A 3 57.27 -11.13 -5.97
CA VAL A 3 56.57 -12.22 -5.28
C VAL A 3 55.13 -12.26 -5.82
N SER A 4 54.85 -13.25 -6.67
CA SER A 4 53.50 -13.70 -7.00
C SER A 4 52.90 -14.37 -5.77
N LEU A 5 51.88 -13.75 -5.16
CA LEU A 5 51.05 -14.37 -4.13
C LEU A 5 49.81 -14.95 -4.81
N ASP A 6 49.95 -16.15 -5.36
CA ASP A 6 48.83 -17.05 -5.61
C ASP A 6 48.32 -17.51 -4.25
N HIS A 7 47.23 -16.89 -3.77
CA HIS A 7 46.49 -17.43 -2.63
C HIS A 7 45.19 -18.03 -3.13
N ASP A 8 45.16 -19.36 -3.10
CA ASP A 8 44.00 -20.22 -3.31
C ASP A 8 42.72 -19.65 -2.66
N LEU A 9 41.74 -19.30 -3.50
CA LEU A 9 40.36 -19.01 -3.12
C LEU A 9 39.43 -20.16 -3.56
N SER A 10 39.88 -21.40 -3.43
CA SER A 10 39.12 -22.60 -3.83
C SER A 10 38.55 -23.42 -2.67
N SER A 11 38.43 -22.84 -1.47
CA SER A 11 38.04 -23.61 -0.28
C SER A 11 37.19 -22.83 0.75
N VAL A 12 36.05 -22.27 0.34
CA VAL A 12 34.86 -22.21 1.21
C VAL A 12 33.62 -22.34 0.32
N GLY A 13 33.20 -23.58 0.11
CA GLY A 13 31.89 -23.92 -0.44
C GLY A 13 30.77 -23.57 0.53
N ILE A 14 30.54 -22.27 0.76
CA ILE A 14 29.31 -21.75 1.37
C ILE A 14 28.79 -20.64 0.45
N ALA A 15 28.45 -21.01 -0.78
CA ALA A 15 27.33 -20.38 -1.47
C ALA A 15 26.04 -20.90 -0.80
N ALA A 16 25.87 -20.63 0.49
CA ALA A 16 24.56 -20.69 1.09
C ALA A 16 23.79 -19.55 0.41
N SER A 17 23.02 -19.88 -0.63
CA SER A 17 21.85 -19.08 -0.96
C SER A 17 21.09 -18.94 0.34
N THR A 18 21.22 -17.79 1.00
CA THR A 18 20.39 -17.41 2.13
C THR A 18 18.98 -17.39 1.57
N ARG A 19 18.30 -18.53 1.67
CA ARG A 19 16.86 -18.57 1.60
C ARG A 19 16.41 -17.74 2.78
N THR A 20 16.18 -16.46 2.54
CA THR A 20 15.39 -15.63 3.43
C THR A 20 14.02 -16.28 3.47
N CYS A 21 13.81 -17.18 4.42
CA CYS A 21 12.48 -17.54 4.84
C CYS A 21 11.89 -16.25 5.39
N LEU A 22 11.08 -15.54 4.60
CA LEU A 22 10.36 -14.39 5.11
C LEU A 22 9.37 -14.93 6.14
N ASP A 23 9.71 -14.75 7.42
CA ASP A 23 8.80 -15.03 8.50
C ASP A 23 7.57 -14.13 8.35
N GLN A 24 6.40 -14.74 8.17
CA GLN A 24 5.14 -14.04 7.93
C GLN A 24 4.84 -13.07 9.08
N GLN A 25 5.13 -13.46 10.32
CA GLN A 25 4.90 -12.63 11.49
C GLN A 25 5.80 -11.39 11.48
N PHE A 26 7.09 -11.57 11.15
CA PHE A 26 8.02 -10.47 10.98
C PHE A 26 7.55 -9.49 9.88
N VAL A 27 7.15 -9.99 8.71
CA VAL A 27 6.64 -9.15 7.61
C VAL A 27 5.40 -8.39 8.04
N HIS A 28 4.43 -9.05 8.67
CA HIS A 28 3.24 -8.41 9.21
C HIS A 28 3.62 -7.26 10.14
N ASN A 29 4.53 -7.49 11.10
CA ASN A 29 4.98 -6.47 12.04
C ASN A 29 5.66 -5.28 11.34
N CYS A 30 6.48 -5.53 10.32
CA CYS A 30 7.10 -4.47 9.52
C CYS A 30 6.07 -3.62 8.78
N VAL A 31 5.13 -4.24 8.07
CA VAL A 31 4.08 -3.53 7.34
C VAL A 31 3.19 -2.75 8.32
N GLN A 32 2.90 -3.32 9.49
CA GLN A 32 2.17 -2.63 10.54
C GLN A 32 2.94 -1.41 11.06
N ALA A 33 4.24 -1.51 11.32
CA ALA A 33 5.06 -0.38 11.76
C ALA A 33 5.06 0.75 10.72
N ILE A 34 5.20 0.41 9.44
CA ILE A 34 5.09 1.36 8.32
C ILE A 34 3.73 2.06 8.33
N TYR A 35 2.63 1.30 8.48
CA TYR A 35 1.30 1.89 8.52
C TYR A 35 1.14 2.88 9.69
N HIS A 36 1.71 2.58 10.86
CA HIS A 36 1.67 3.50 12.00
C HIS A 36 2.51 4.75 11.74
N HIS A 37 3.70 4.62 11.15
CA HIS A 37 4.55 5.76 10.76
C HIS A 37 3.82 6.72 9.82
N LEU A 38 3.18 6.18 8.78
CA LEU A 38 2.39 6.94 7.80
C LEU A 38 1.06 7.48 8.34
N SER A 39 0.69 7.11 9.58
CA SER A 39 -0.50 7.68 10.21
C SER A 39 -0.29 9.08 10.76
N ILE A 40 0.95 9.57 10.71
CA ILE A 40 1.37 10.93 11.02
C ILE A 40 1.63 11.64 9.69
N ASP A 41 0.83 12.65 9.36
CA ASP A 41 0.82 13.29 8.02
C ASP A 41 2.20 13.78 7.56
N GLN A 42 3.05 14.21 8.48
CA GLN A 42 4.42 14.66 8.22
C GLN A 42 5.30 13.61 7.53
N PHE A 43 5.01 12.33 7.72
CA PHE A 43 5.85 11.22 7.26
C PHE A 43 5.28 10.45 6.07
N SER A 44 4.13 10.88 5.55
CA SER A 44 3.44 10.21 4.44
C SER A 44 4.33 10.02 3.20
N GLY A 45 5.23 10.97 2.93
CA GLY A 45 6.14 10.94 1.79
C GLY A 45 7.37 10.05 1.94
N ASP A 46 7.78 9.72 3.17
CA ASP A 46 9.06 9.04 3.45
C ASP A 46 9.17 7.72 2.71
N ILE A 47 8.06 6.97 2.64
CA ILE A 47 8.04 5.67 1.98
C ILE A 47 8.19 5.78 0.47
N VAL A 48 7.66 6.84 -0.14
CA VAL A 48 7.77 7.05 -1.59
C VAL A 48 9.20 7.45 -1.93
N ILE A 49 9.77 8.38 -1.16
CA ILE A 49 11.17 8.83 -1.29
C ILE A 49 12.14 7.65 -1.12
N ALA A 50 11.86 6.74 -0.20
CA ALA A 50 12.67 5.55 0.04
C ALA A 50 12.48 4.43 -1.01
N GLY A 51 11.67 4.63 -2.06
CA GLY A 51 11.39 3.59 -3.06
C GLY A 51 10.59 2.41 -2.52
N GLY A 52 9.76 2.64 -1.49
CA GLY A 52 9.02 1.60 -0.79
C GLY A 52 7.86 1.00 -1.57
N LEU A 53 7.29 1.71 -2.55
CA LEU A 53 6.10 1.22 -3.29
C LEU A 53 6.34 -0.11 -4.04
N PRO A 54 7.43 -0.28 -4.82
CA PRO A 54 7.78 -1.57 -5.40
C PRO A 54 8.03 -2.67 -4.36
N ILE A 55 8.60 -2.33 -3.19
CA ILE A 55 8.86 -3.29 -2.11
C ILE A 55 7.54 -3.78 -1.51
N LEU A 56 6.62 -2.87 -1.22
CA LEU A 56 5.27 -3.21 -0.76
C LEU A 56 4.51 -4.05 -1.80
N MET A 57 4.73 -3.82 -3.10
CA MET A 57 4.15 -4.65 -4.17
C MET A 57 4.76 -6.06 -4.19
N ASN A 58 6.06 -6.21 -3.91
CA ASN A 58 6.67 -7.53 -3.71
C ASN A 58 6.05 -8.25 -2.50
N VAL A 59 5.81 -7.54 -1.39
CA VAL A 59 5.11 -8.09 -0.21
C VAL A 59 3.70 -8.55 -0.61
N GLN A 60 2.95 -7.71 -1.33
CA GLN A 60 1.62 -8.07 -1.83
C GLN A 60 1.63 -9.35 -2.64
N ARG A 61 2.61 -9.54 -3.55
CA ARG A 61 2.70 -10.74 -4.39
C ARG A 61 2.98 -12.01 -3.58
N HIS A 62 3.87 -11.93 -2.59
CA HIS A 62 4.22 -13.09 -1.75
C HIS A 62 3.13 -13.44 -0.73
N PHE A 63 2.41 -12.45 -0.22
CA PHE A 63 1.41 -12.61 0.85
C PHE A 63 0.00 -12.28 0.37
N SER A 64 -0.30 -12.51 -0.91
CA SER A 64 -1.60 -12.17 -1.52
C SER A 64 -2.80 -12.91 -0.91
N HIS A 65 -2.55 -14.02 -0.21
CA HIS A 65 -3.55 -14.81 0.50
C HIS A 65 -3.72 -14.40 1.97
N ASP A 66 -2.79 -13.61 2.52
CA ASP A 66 -2.89 -13.10 3.89
C ASP A 66 -3.73 -11.82 3.88
N ILE A 67 -4.97 -11.95 4.35
CA ILE A 67 -5.93 -10.83 4.36
C ILE A 67 -5.48 -9.69 5.27
N GLU A 68 -4.80 -9.97 6.39
CA GLU A 68 -4.39 -8.94 7.34
C GLU A 68 -3.24 -8.10 6.77
N ILE A 69 -2.30 -8.74 6.08
CA ILE A 69 -1.27 -8.01 5.31
C ILE A 69 -1.92 -7.18 4.19
N CYS A 70 -2.87 -7.75 3.43
CA CYS A 70 -3.57 -7.00 2.38
C CYS A 70 -4.32 -5.77 2.94
N ILE A 71 -4.97 -5.90 4.09
CA ILE A 71 -5.64 -4.78 4.79
C ILE A 71 -4.65 -3.68 5.15
N LEU A 72 -3.48 -4.03 5.71
CA LEU A 72 -2.45 -3.06 6.06
C LEU A 72 -1.91 -2.34 4.82
N LEU A 73 -1.62 -3.09 3.75
CA LEU A 73 -1.17 -2.53 2.47
C LEU A 73 -2.21 -1.58 1.89
N ALA A 74 -3.49 -1.97 1.85
CA ALA A 74 -4.56 -1.10 1.36
C ALA A 74 -4.64 0.20 2.17
N LYS A 75 -4.49 0.13 3.49
CA LYS A 75 -4.47 1.33 4.35
C LYS A 75 -3.25 2.21 4.08
N ILE A 76 -2.07 1.64 3.85
CA ILE A 76 -0.85 2.39 3.48
C ILE A 76 -1.09 3.16 2.17
N ILE A 77 -1.49 2.46 1.10
CA ILE A 77 -1.71 3.10 -0.20
C ILE A 77 -2.85 4.12 -0.15
N SER A 78 -3.88 3.85 0.66
CA SER A 78 -4.97 4.80 0.92
C SER A 78 -4.51 6.05 1.64
N SER A 79 -3.54 5.97 2.55
CA SER A 79 -2.91 7.17 3.14
C SER A 79 -2.16 7.98 2.08
N LEU A 80 -1.35 7.32 1.24
CA LEU A 80 -0.58 7.98 0.18
C LEU A 80 -1.47 8.67 -0.86
N SER A 81 -2.64 8.11 -1.16
CA SER A 81 -3.57 8.67 -2.13
C SER A 81 -4.08 10.08 -1.80
N MET A 82 -3.91 10.55 -0.56
CA MET A 82 -4.20 11.93 -0.15
C MET A 82 -3.32 12.96 -0.85
N HIS A 83 -2.15 12.53 -1.31
CA HIS A 83 -1.08 13.36 -1.85
C HIS A 83 -0.97 13.12 -3.35
N THR A 84 -1.47 14.07 -4.14
CA THR A 84 -1.52 13.99 -5.60
C THR A 84 -0.14 13.87 -6.24
N GLU A 85 0.90 14.37 -5.57
CA GLU A 85 2.29 14.27 -5.98
C GLU A 85 2.78 12.82 -6.12
N TYR A 86 2.17 11.86 -5.41
CA TYR A 86 2.55 10.44 -5.45
C TYR A 86 1.71 9.60 -6.42
N LEU A 87 0.76 10.22 -7.15
CA LEU A 87 -0.15 9.51 -8.04
C LEU A 87 0.62 8.72 -9.10
N ASN A 88 1.62 9.33 -9.73
CA ASN A 88 2.42 8.69 -10.76
C ASN A 88 3.22 7.50 -10.20
N ASP A 89 3.77 7.61 -8.99
CA ASP A 89 4.50 6.53 -8.35
C ASP A 89 3.58 5.35 -8.02
N VAL A 90 2.38 5.62 -7.50
CA VAL A 90 1.36 4.61 -7.21
C VAL A 90 0.89 3.91 -8.48
N PHE A 91 0.72 4.66 -9.58
CA PHE A 91 0.37 4.10 -10.89
C PHE A 91 1.50 3.23 -11.45
N ALA A 92 2.72 3.76 -11.54
CA ALA A 92 3.87 3.08 -12.13
C ALA A 92 4.25 1.79 -11.39
N SER A 93 3.99 1.72 -10.08
CA SER A 93 4.21 0.52 -9.26
C SER A 93 3.07 -0.52 -9.34
N GLY A 94 2.00 -0.24 -10.08
CA GLY A 94 0.93 -1.19 -10.38
C GLY A 94 -0.20 -1.30 -9.35
N TRP A 95 -0.26 -0.40 -8.36
CA TRP A 95 -1.24 -0.49 -7.28
C TRP A 95 -2.68 -0.29 -7.73
N VAL A 96 -2.93 0.48 -8.79
CA VAL A 96 -4.29 0.76 -9.27
C VAL A 96 -5.08 -0.52 -9.56
N GLY A 97 -4.46 -1.51 -10.22
CA GLY A 97 -5.10 -2.79 -10.51
C GLY A 97 -5.40 -3.61 -9.25
N ILE A 98 -4.47 -3.63 -8.29
CA ILE A 98 -4.64 -4.30 -7.01
C ILE A 98 -5.78 -3.67 -6.21
N LEU A 99 -5.80 -2.34 -6.10
CA LEU A 99 -6.85 -1.59 -5.41
C LEU A 99 -8.21 -1.83 -6.06
N ALA A 100 -8.29 -1.83 -7.40
CA ALA A 100 -9.53 -2.10 -8.12
C ALA A 100 -10.08 -3.50 -7.81
N SER A 101 -9.20 -4.50 -7.68
CA SER A 101 -9.59 -5.85 -7.25
C SER A 101 -10.07 -5.87 -5.80
N TRP A 102 -9.30 -5.27 -4.89
CA TRP A 102 -9.61 -5.21 -3.47
C TRP A 102 -10.88 -4.42 -3.14
N ALA A 103 -11.20 -3.37 -3.89
CA ALA A 103 -12.43 -2.60 -3.73
C ALA A 103 -13.71 -3.43 -3.95
N ARG A 104 -13.61 -4.59 -4.60
CA ARG A 104 -14.72 -5.54 -4.79
C ARG A 104 -14.73 -6.69 -3.77
N ASN A 105 -13.82 -6.68 -2.80
CA ASN A 105 -13.76 -7.71 -1.78
C ASN A 105 -14.92 -7.58 -0.77
N ASN A 106 -15.42 -8.71 -0.27
CA ASN A 106 -16.50 -8.75 0.72
C ASN A 106 -16.06 -8.25 2.10
N ASP A 107 -14.76 -8.29 2.43
CA ASP A 107 -14.24 -7.75 3.68
C ASP A 107 -14.10 -6.22 3.57
N ALA A 108 -14.99 -5.50 4.24
CA ALA A 108 -15.00 -4.04 4.29
C ALA A 108 -13.69 -3.43 4.82
N ARG A 109 -12.94 -4.16 5.67
CA ARG A 109 -11.64 -3.71 6.18
C ARG A 109 -10.60 -3.58 5.06
N LEU A 110 -10.79 -4.33 3.97
CA LEU A 110 -9.96 -4.28 2.77
C LEU A 110 -10.60 -3.40 1.68
N SER A 111 -11.88 -3.61 1.37
CA SER A 111 -12.53 -2.92 0.25
C SER A 111 -12.73 -1.43 0.50
N ALA A 112 -13.05 -1.01 1.72
CA ALA A 112 -13.24 0.41 2.04
C ALA A 112 -11.96 1.26 1.88
N PRO A 113 -10.78 0.89 2.44
CA PRO A 113 -9.56 1.66 2.18
C PRO A 113 -9.12 1.59 0.72
N ALA A 114 -9.37 0.48 0.01
CA ALA A 114 -9.05 0.36 -1.41
C ALA A 114 -9.92 1.29 -2.28
N ALA A 115 -11.23 1.31 -2.05
CA ALA A 115 -12.16 2.22 -2.73
C ALA A 115 -11.83 3.68 -2.43
N ARG A 116 -11.54 4.02 -1.17
CA ARG A 116 -11.05 5.34 -0.77
C ARG A 116 -9.79 5.73 -1.55
N ALA A 117 -8.82 4.83 -1.67
CA ALA A 117 -7.59 5.09 -2.41
C ALA A 117 -7.88 5.40 -3.88
N LEU A 118 -8.70 4.60 -4.55
CA LEU A 118 -9.09 4.83 -5.94
C LEU A 118 -9.81 6.16 -6.13
N ALA A 119 -10.77 6.49 -5.25
CA ALA A 119 -11.52 7.74 -5.31
C ALA A 119 -10.61 8.98 -5.10
N ASN A 120 -9.56 8.83 -4.29
CA ASN A 120 -8.56 9.87 -4.11
C ASN A 120 -7.59 9.97 -5.30
N LEU A 121 -7.22 8.86 -5.94
CA LEU A 121 -6.38 8.85 -7.14
C LEU A 121 -7.14 9.36 -8.38
N ASP A 122 -8.47 9.38 -8.34
CA ASP A 122 -9.32 9.89 -9.40
C ASP A 122 -9.37 11.43 -9.39
N VAL A 123 -8.34 12.04 -9.99
CA VAL A 123 -8.17 13.50 -10.06
C VAL A 123 -9.20 14.21 -10.94
N ASP A 124 -9.76 13.54 -11.95
CA ASP A 124 -10.76 14.14 -12.84
C ASP A 124 -12.15 14.23 -12.18
N PHE A 125 -12.47 13.23 -11.34
CA PHE A 125 -13.77 13.13 -10.70
C PHE A 125 -13.87 13.94 -9.41
N ASN A 126 -12.75 14.08 -8.68
CA ASN A 126 -12.74 14.54 -7.29
C ASN A 126 -11.79 15.74 -7.06
N ILE A 127 -11.87 16.74 -7.95
CA ILE A 127 -10.98 17.92 -7.97
C ILE A 127 -10.97 18.67 -6.63
N GLU A 128 -12.10 18.68 -5.89
CA GLU A 128 -12.25 19.46 -4.66
C GLU A 128 -12.35 18.62 -3.37
N ALA A 129 -12.46 17.28 -3.47
CA ALA A 129 -12.72 16.43 -2.31
C ALA A 129 -11.76 15.24 -2.23
N LYS A 130 -10.90 15.26 -1.20
CA LYS A 130 -10.08 14.10 -0.79
C LYS A 130 -10.66 13.50 0.47
N PHE A 131 -10.78 12.18 0.49
CA PHE A 131 -11.25 11.44 1.65
C PHE A 131 -10.08 11.17 2.59
N SER A 132 -10.01 11.88 3.70
CA SER A 132 -8.97 11.70 4.72
C SER A 132 -9.11 10.37 5.48
N ARG A 133 -8.14 10.07 6.35
CA ARG A 133 -8.14 8.81 7.12
C ARG A 133 -9.46 8.70 7.91
N ARG A 134 -10.07 7.51 7.89
CA ARG A 134 -11.37 7.21 8.53
C ARG A 134 -12.61 7.77 7.81
N ILE A 135 -12.44 8.46 6.69
CA ILE A 135 -13.56 8.84 5.81
C ILE A 135 -13.61 7.83 4.66
N TYR A 136 -14.72 7.12 4.52
CA TYR A 136 -14.89 6.06 3.52
C TYR A 136 -16.07 6.37 2.60
N LEU A 137 -15.87 6.09 1.31
CA LEU A 137 -16.91 6.22 0.31
C LEU A 137 -17.83 5.00 0.36
N LEU A 138 -19.11 5.21 0.68
CA LEU A 138 -20.13 4.16 0.62
C LEU A 138 -20.75 4.04 -0.77
N HIS A 139 -21.04 5.18 -1.39
CA HIS A 139 -21.64 5.25 -2.71
C HIS A 139 -21.31 6.62 -3.35
N PRO A 140 -21.08 6.68 -4.69
CA PRO A 140 -20.94 5.55 -5.61
C PRO A 140 -19.55 4.92 -5.56
N ALA A 141 -19.46 3.59 -5.65
CA ALA A 141 -18.18 2.87 -5.61
C ALA A 141 -17.36 2.96 -6.91
N GLN A 142 -17.96 3.50 -7.99
CA GLN A 142 -17.36 3.69 -9.31
C GLN A 142 -17.83 5.02 -9.89
N ARG A 143 -17.11 5.54 -10.90
CA ARG A 143 -17.53 6.75 -11.62
C ARG A 143 -18.98 6.61 -12.09
N THR A 144 -19.77 7.63 -11.83
CA THR A 144 -21.14 7.73 -12.36
C THR A 144 -21.25 9.00 -13.18
N CYS A 145 -21.99 8.95 -14.29
CA CYS A 145 -22.32 10.13 -15.09
C CYS A 145 -23.54 10.89 -14.54
N THR A 146 -24.10 10.44 -13.42
CA THR A 146 -25.26 11.08 -12.78
C THR A 146 -24.80 12.18 -11.84
N LYS A 147 -25.29 13.40 -12.05
CA LYS A 147 -25.01 14.52 -11.14
C LYS A 147 -25.65 14.26 -9.77
N SER A 148 -24.83 14.21 -8.71
CA SER A 148 -25.33 14.11 -7.34
C SER A 148 -26.21 15.31 -7.02
N LYS A 149 -27.38 15.06 -6.40
CA LYS A 149 -28.29 16.11 -5.92
C LYS A 149 -28.11 16.39 -4.42
N LEU A 150 -27.52 15.44 -3.70
CA LEU A 150 -27.31 15.46 -2.25
C LEU A 150 -26.25 14.42 -1.88
N ASP A 151 -25.52 14.68 -0.80
CA ASP A 151 -24.59 13.71 -0.20
C ASP A 151 -25.10 13.27 1.18
N VAL A 152 -24.91 11.99 1.49
CA VAL A 152 -25.30 11.39 2.78
C VAL A 152 -24.04 10.99 3.54
N ILE A 153 -23.90 11.51 4.77
CA ILE A 153 -22.79 11.20 5.65
C ILE A 153 -23.32 10.39 6.84
N PHE A 154 -22.78 9.20 7.04
CA PHE A 154 -23.02 8.42 8.24
C PHE A 154 -21.85 8.63 9.21
N VAL A 155 -22.15 9.13 10.41
CA VAL A 155 -21.19 9.29 11.50
C VAL A 155 -21.50 8.21 12.54
N HIS A 156 -20.52 7.36 12.84
CA HIS A 156 -20.68 6.31 13.86
C HIS A 156 -19.77 6.58 15.06
N GLY A 157 -20.26 6.20 16.25
CA GLY A 157 -19.48 6.28 17.48
C GLY A 157 -18.63 5.04 17.71
N LEU A 158 -17.95 4.99 18.86
CA LEU A 158 -17.27 3.76 19.33
C LEU A 158 -18.26 2.63 19.66
N LEU A 159 -19.54 2.93 19.83
CA LEU A 159 -20.59 1.98 20.26
C LEU A 159 -21.57 1.59 19.14
N GLY A 160 -21.33 2.02 17.90
CA GLY A 160 -22.32 1.99 16.83
C GLY A 160 -23.09 3.30 16.81
#